data_AF-A0A7L6BEP2-F1
#
_entry.id   AF-A0A7L6BEP2-F1
#
_cell.length_a   1.000
_cell.length_b   1.000
_cell.length_c   1.000
_cell.angle_alpha   90.00
_cell.angle_beta   90.00
_cell.angle_gamma   90.00
#
_symmetry.space_group_name_H-M   'P 1'
#
loop_
_entity.id
_entity.type
_entity.pdbx_description
1 polymer ?
#
loop_
_entity_poly.entity_id
_entity_poly.type
_entity_poly.pdbx_seq_one_letter_code
_entity_poly.pdbx_strand_id
1 'polypeptide(L)'
;MNLDGLRVAITGAARYTGRLLAEAFAERGAQIFLSARDLAAAEHVADAISRRGPGRADAFHCDLAVPESVRAFAAAVAERTKHLDVLINNGAPYVEGDDLGDVSNDKIESVMAAGTGTMLLTKNLLPLLRASSRPDIVNMISACGEVGHHRSSAHPAFYAAKRAHAGFAEILSHRLRPEGIRVISLFPPDFVQDGPRQVDSDLTARSVIDCVLFAVGQPRDCFIREFRFEQVR
;
A
#
# COMPACT_ATOMS: atom_id res chain seq x y z
N MET A 1 -17.33 3.52 9.01
CA MET A 1 -17.56 2.55 7.91
C MET A 1 -17.34 1.16 8.45
N ASN A 2 -18.27 0.25 8.17
CA ASN A 2 -18.10 -1.17 8.46
C ASN A 2 -17.40 -1.86 7.26
N LEU A 3 -16.32 -2.61 7.52
CA LEU A 3 -15.55 -3.39 6.55
C LEU A 3 -15.63 -4.90 6.84
N ASP A 4 -16.61 -5.33 7.63
CA ASP A 4 -16.85 -6.71 8.03
C ASP A 4 -16.77 -7.66 6.84
N GLY A 5 -15.89 -8.65 6.97
CA GLY A 5 -15.76 -9.72 6.00
C GLY A 5 -14.93 -9.39 4.76
N LEU A 6 -14.56 -8.12 4.52
CA LEU A 6 -13.70 -7.80 3.38
C LEU A 6 -12.34 -8.49 3.49
N ARG A 7 -11.81 -8.91 2.34
CA ARG A 7 -10.53 -9.59 2.17
C ARG A 7 -9.50 -8.59 1.69
N VAL A 8 -8.53 -8.26 2.54
CA VAL A 8 -7.60 -7.15 2.31
C VAL A 8 -6.17 -7.65 2.36
N ALA A 9 -5.41 -7.50 1.27
CA ALA A 9 -3.99 -7.82 1.23
C ALA A 9 -3.16 -6.54 1.34
N ILE A 10 -2.16 -6.51 2.21
CA ILE A 10 -1.33 -5.32 2.46
C ILE A 10 0.15 -5.71 2.48
N THR A 11 0.95 -5.09 1.60
CA THR A 11 2.41 -5.30 1.58
C THR A 11 3.16 -4.33 2.49
N GLY A 12 4.28 -4.77 3.04
CA GLY A 12 5.11 -3.93 3.93
C GLY A 12 4.41 -3.60 5.25
N ALA A 13 3.62 -4.54 5.77
CA ALA A 13 2.68 -4.30 6.86
C ALA A 13 3.17 -4.71 8.26
N ALA A 14 4.44 -5.10 8.41
CA ALA A 14 5.03 -5.40 9.72
C ALA A 14 5.36 -4.16 10.56
N ARG A 15 5.30 -2.94 9.99
CA ARG A 15 5.65 -1.69 10.68
C ARG A 15 5.00 -0.46 10.04
N TYR A 16 5.10 0.68 10.74
CA TYR A 16 4.80 2.02 10.20
C TYR A 16 3.40 2.10 9.57
N THR A 17 3.22 2.90 8.51
CA THR A 17 1.96 3.07 7.77
C THR A 17 1.29 1.75 7.39
N GLY A 18 2.07 0.74 6.95
CA GLY A 18 1.51 -0.57 6.56
C GLY A 18 0.86 -1.30 7.74
N ARG A 19 1.49 -1.28 8.91
CA ARG A 19 0.91 -1.83 10.15
C ARG A 19 -0.36 -1.09 10.53
N LEU A 20 -0.31 0.24 10.53
CA LEU A 20 -1.45 1.07 10.94
C LEU A 20 -2.64 0.92 9.98
N LEU A 21 -2.39 0.72 8.68
CA LEU A 21 -3.44 0.34 7.72
C LEU A 21 -4.04 -1.01 8.05
N ALA A 22 -3.22 -2.04 8.33
CA ALA A 22 -3.70 -3.37 8.71
C ALA A 22 -4.57 -3.32 9.97
N GLU A 23 -4.12 -2.61 11.01
CA GLU A 23 -4.88 -2.37 12.24
C GLU A 23 -6.19 -1.65 11.95
N ALA A 24 -6.16 -0.53 11.21
CA ALA A 24 -7.36 0.27 10.93
C ALA A 24 -8.42 -0.49 10.12
N PHE A 25 -8.02 -1.32 9.15
CA PHE A 25 -8.95 -2.16 8.40
C PHE A 25 -9.50 -3.29 9.27
N ALA A 26 -8.68 -3.94 10.09
CA ALA A 26 -9.11 -5.04 10.96
C ALA A 26 -10.02 -4.57 12.12
N GLU A 27 -9.78 -3.39 12.68
CA GLU A 27 -10.67 -2.74 13.67
C GLU A 27 -12.08 -2.53 13.11
N ARG A 28 -12.21 -2.46 11.78
CA ARG A 28 -13.48 -2.32 11.06
C ARG A 28 -14.02 -3.66 10.55
N GLY A 29 -13.43 -4.79 10.95
CA GLY A 29 -13.94 -6.14 10.67
C GLY A 29 -13.38 -6.84 9.44
N ALA A 30 -12.41 -6.25 8.76
CA ALA A 30 -11.77 -6.90 7.61
C ALA A 30 -10.89 -8.11 8.04
N GLN A 31 -10.76 -9.09 7.16
CA GLN A 31 -9.70 -10.10 7.23
C GLN A 31 -8.49 -9.61 6.44
N ILE A 32 -7.34 -9.57 7.11
CA ILE A 32 -6.09 -9.04 6.57
C ILE A 32 -5.14 -10.17 6.18
N PHE A 33 -4.60 -10.10 4.97
CA PHE A 33 -3.45 -10.88 4.51
C PHE A 33 -2.25 -9.94 4.46
N LEU A 34 -1.50 -9.85 5.55
CA LEU A 34 -0.38 -8.92 5.66
C LEU A 34 0.93 -9.59 5.27
N SER A 35 1.80 -8.86 4.57
CA SER A 35 3.12 -9.38 4.22
C SER A 35 4.27 -8.44 4.54
N ALA A 36 5.41 -9.03 4.83
CA ALA A 36 6.68 -8.34 5.01
C ALA A 36 7.86 -9.28 4.72
N ARG A 37 9.07 -8.71 4.60
CA ARG A 37 10.33 -9.49 4.50
C ARG A 37 10.65 -10.22 5.80
N ASP A 38 10.37 -9.60 6.93
CA ASP A 38 10.53 -10.22 8.23
C ASP A 38 9.19 -10.88 8.62
N LEU A 39 9.13 -12.20 8.54
CA LEU A 39 7.93 -12.97 8.87
C LEU A 39 7.60 -12.87 10.36
N ALA A 40 8.59 -12.91 11.24
CA ALA A 40 8.34 -12.85 12.68
C ALA A 40 7.73 -11.49 13.09
N ALA A 41 8.21 -10.40 12.49
CA ALA A 41 7.62 -9.08 12.69
C ALA A 41 6.19 -9.00 12.13
N ALA A 42 5.92 -9.64 11.00
CA ALA A 42 4.57 -9.74 10.42
C ALA A 42 3.62 -10.54 11.33
N GLU A 43 4.05 -11.70 11.82
CA GLU A 43 3.29 -12.55 12.76
C GLU A 43 2.96 -11.80 14.05
N HIS A 44 3.91 -11.03 14.60
CA HIS A 44 3.65 -10.21 15.78
C HIS A 44 2.50 -9.20 15.56
N VAL A 45 2.46 -8.56 14.39
CA VAL A 45 1.36 -7.66 14.02
C VAL A 45 0.04 -8.43 13.83
N ALA A 46 0.07 -9.57 13.14
CA ALA A 46 -1.12 -10.38 12.90
C ALA A 46 -1.77 -10.86 14.21
N ASP A 47 -0.93 -11.29 15.15
CA ASP A 47 -1.31 -11.67 16.51
C ASP A 47 -1.92 -10.50 17.28
N ALA A 48 -1.29 -9.32 17.22
CA ALA A 48 -1.79 -8.13 17.88
C ALA A 48 -3.16 -7.71 17.34
N ILE A 49 -3.35 -7.77 16.01
CA ILE A 49 -4.64 -7.49 15.36
C ILE A 49 -5.70 -8.49 15.81
N SER A 50 -5.39 -9.78 15.76
CA SER A 50 -6.34 -10.86 16.05
C SER A 50 -6.77 -10.90 17.53
N ARG A 51 -6.01 -10.27 18.44
CA ARG A 51 -6.37 -10.12 19.87
C ARG A 51 -7.25 -8.89 20.18
N ARG A 52 -7.26 -7.86 19.32
CA ARG A 52 -7.76 -6.51 19.67
C ARG A 52 -9.13 -6.17 19.08
N GLY A 53 -9.63 -6.92 18.11
CA GLY A 53 -10.85 -6.54 17.39
C GLY A 53 -11.57 -7.70 16.71
N PRO A 54 -12.65 -7.41 15.96
CA PRO A 54 -13.44 -8.42 15.26
C PRO A 54 -12.74 -8.97 14.01
N GLY A 55 -11.75 -8.24 13.47
CA GLY A 55 -10.95 -8.67 12.34
C GLY A 55 -10.01 -9.83 12.67
N ARG A 56 -9.45 -10.42 11.61
CA ARG A 56 -8.42 -11.46 11.68
C ARG A 56 -7.27 -11.08 10.78
N ALA A 57 -6.07 -11.53 11.11
CA ALA A 57 -4.91 -11.30 10.27
C ALA A 57 -4.09 -12.57 10.10
N ASP A 58 -3.69 -12.85 8.86
CA ASP A 58 -2.75 -13.89 8.49
C ASP A 58 -1.47 -13.22 8.00
N ALA A 59 -0.31 -13.64 8.53
CA ALA A 59 1.00 -13.11 8.17
C ALA A 59 1.68 -13.98 7.12
N PHE A 60 2.35 -13.34 6.16
CA PHE A 60 3.10 -14.01 5.11
C PHE A 60 4.47 -13.39 4.89
N HIS A 61 5.45 -14.24 4.59
CA HIS A 61 6.72 -13.79 4.07
C HIS A 61 6.55 -13.32 2.61
N CYS A 62 6.98 -12.10 2.31
CA CYS A 62 7.07 -11.60 0.96
C CYS A 62 8.22 -10.61 0.82
N ASP A 63 9.25 -10.98 0.07
CA ASP A 63 10.23 -10.03 -0.46
C ASP A 63 9.81 -9.59 -1.87
N LEU A 64 9.47 -8.31 -2.01
CA LEU A 64 9.07 -7.72 -3.29
C LEU A 64 10.23 -7.67 -4.30
N ALA A 65 11.48 -7.79 -3.85
CA ALA A 65 12.63 -7.87 -4.74
C ALA A 65 12.82 -9.26 -5.38
N VAL A 66 12.08 -10.27 -4.90
CA VAL A 66 12.23 -11.67 -5.34
C VAL A 66 10.94 -12.15 -6.02
N PRO A 67 10.90 -12.29 -7.36
CA PRO A 67 9.69 -12.70 -8.09
C PRO A 67 9.05 -14.00 -7.60
N GLU A 68 9.87 -14.98 -7.19
CA GLU A 68 9.45 -16.26 -6.61
C GLU A 68 8.72 -16.03 -5.28
N SER A 69 9.25 -15.14 -4.43
CA SER A 69 8.62 -14.79 -3.15
C SER A 69 7.27 -14.11 -3.36
N VAL A 70 7.16 -13.23 -4.37
CA VAL A 70 5.90 -12.57 -4.73
C VAL A 70 4.86 -13.59 -5.20
N ARG A 71 5.26 -14.55 -6.04
CA ARG A 71 4.38 -15.65 -6.50
C ARG A 71 3.93 -16.53 -5.33
N ALA A 72 4.84 -16.89 -4.44
CA ALA A 72 4.54 -17.70 -3.26
C ALA A 72 3.53 -17.01 -2.33
N PHE A 73 3.71 -15.70 -2.08
CA PHE A 73 2.75 -14.92 -1.30
C PHE A 73 1.35 -14.92 -1.95
N ALA A 74 1.27 -14.62 -3.25
CA ALA A 74 -0.02 -14.59 -3.95
C ALA A 74 -0.73 -15.97 -3.94
N ALA A 75 0.03 -17.05 -4.12
CA ALA A 75 -0.50 -18.42 -4.02
C ALA A 75 -1.03 -18.72 -2.62
N ALA A 76 -0.28 -18.35 -1.58
CA ALA A 76 -0.69 -18.56 -0.18
C ALA A 76 -1.97 -17.77 0.17
N VAL A 77 -2.14 -16.56 -0.37
CA VAL A 77 -3.41 -15.81 -0.23
C VAL A 77 -4.56 -16.53 -0.93
N ALA A 78 -4.34 -17.06 -2.14
CA ALA A 78 -5.35 -17.80 -2.90
C ALA A 78 -5.80 -19.10 -2.21
N GLU A 79 -4.95 -19.71 -1.37
CA GLU A 79 -5.33 -20.85 -0.54
C GLU A 79 -6.25 -20.47 0.64
N ARG A 80 -6.24 -19.19 1.06
CA ARG A 80 -7.01 -18.71 2.22
C ARG A 80 -8.34 -18.07 1.84
N THR A 81 -8.47 -17.56 0.62
CA THR A 81 -9.69 -16.90 0.16
C THR A 81 -9.95 -17.11 -1.32
N LYS A 82 -11.22 -17.09 -1.71
CA LYS A 82 -11.66 -17.21 -3.12
C LYS A 82 -11.72 -15.87 -3.86
N HIS A 83 -11.63 -14.76 -3.14
CA HIS A 83 -11.62 -13.41 -3.70
C HIS A 83 -10.80 -12.47 -2.82
N LEU A 84 -10.40 -11.35 -3.40
CA LEU A 84 -9.74 -10.25 -2.70
C LEU A 84 -10.50 -8.96 -3.00
N ASP A 85 -10.93 -8.24 -1.95
CA ASP A 85 -11.69 -7.01 -2.10
C ASP A 85 -10.78 -5.79 -2.18
N VAL A 86 -9.67 -5.79 -1.43
CA VAL A 86 -8.73 -4.67 -1.43
C VAL A 86 -7.29 -5.18 -1.50
N LEU A 87 -6.53 -4.72 -2.49
CA LEU A 87 -5.08 -4.84 -2.51
C LEU A 87 -4.45 -3.49 -2.18
N ILE A 88 -3.66 -3.41 -1.11
CA ILE A 88 -2.91 -2.22 -0.73
C ILE A 88 -1.42 -2.44 -1.02
N ASN A 89 -0.96 -1.86 -2.12
CA ASN A 89 0.44 -1.82 -2.51
C ASN A 89 1.17 -0.73 -1.71
N ASN A 90 1.66 -1.09 -0.51
CA ASN A 90 2.35 -0.19 0.42
C ASN A 90 3.86 -0.46 0.53
N GLY A 91 4.30 -1.70 0.29
CA GLY A 91 5.70 -2.11 0.50
C GLY A 91 6.69 -1.41 -0.42
N ALA A 92 7.41 -0.42 0.09
CA ALA A 92 8.60 0.17 -0.51
C ALA A 92 9.49 0.80 0.58
N PRO A 93 10.83 0.74 0.45
CA PRO A 93 11.71 1.53 1.31
C PRO A 93 11.62 3.02 0.92
N TYR A 94 11.66 3.90 1.92
CA TYR A 94 12.03 5.30 1.69
C TYR A 94 13.55 5.40 1.58
N VAL A 95 14.03 6.19 0.63
CA VAL A 95 15.46 6.39 0.40
C VAL A 95 15.69 7.90 0.35
N GLU A 96 16.41 8.41 1.35
CA GLU A 96 16.82 9.81 1.47
C GLU A 96 18.18 10.02 0.80
N GLY A 97 18.41 11.22 0.26
CA GLY A 97 19.67 11.65 -0.36
C GLY A 97 19.41 12.74 -1.41
N ASP A 98 20.30 13.71 -1.53
CA ASP A 98 20.17 14.79 -2.51
C ASP A 98 21.06 14.55 -3.74
N ASP A 99 22.23 13.92 -3.53
CA ASP A 99 23.19 13.56 -4.59
C ASP A 99 23.08 12.09 -4.99
N LEU A 100 23.44 11.77 -6.25
CA LEU A 100 23.44 10.39 -6.75
C LEU A 100 24.40 9.45 -5.99
N GLY A 101 25.45 9.99 -5.37
CA GLY A 101 26.44 9.26 -4.60
C GLY A 101 26.04 8.99 -3.14
N ASP A 102 24.93 9.55 -2.65
CA ASP A 102 24.56 9.48 -1.22
C ASP A 102 24.13 8.07 -0.77
N VAL A 103 23.77 7.20 -1.72
CA VAL A 103 23.19 5.88 -1.42
C VAL A 103 23.92 4.77 -2.15
N SER A 104 23.96 3.59 -1.53
CA SER A 104 24.57 2.40 -2.13
C SER A 104 23.74 1.84 -3.28
N ASN A 105 24.40 1.11 -4.19
CA ASN A 105 23.75 0.37 -5.27
C ASN A 105 22.60 -0.52 -4.75
N ASP A 106 22.82 -1.25 -3.65
CA ASP A 106 21.80 -2.10 -3.04
C ASP A 106 20.52 -1.33 -2.63
N LYS A 107 20.64 -0.08 -2.18
CA LYS A 107 19.47 0.76 -1.84
C LYS A 107 18.72 1.18 -3.11
N ILE A 108 19.44 1.52 -4.17
CA ILE A 108 18.87 1.84 -5.49
C ILE A 108 18.13 0.63 -6.04
N GLU A 109 18.77 -0.55 -6.04
CA GLU A 109 18.15 -1.80 -6.47
C GLU A 109 16.92 -2.13 -5.62
N SER A 110 17.01 -2.00 -4.29
CA SER A 110 15.89 -2.29 -3.39
C SER A 110 14.66 -1.41 -3.63
N VAL A 111 14.84 -0.09 -3.85
CA VAL A 111 13.70 0.81 -4.11
C VAL A 111 13.09 0.57 -5.49
N MET A 112 13.91 0.29 -6.51
CA MET A 112 13.41 -0.06 -7.84
C MET A 112 12.67 -1.40 -7.84
N ALA A 113 13.21 -2.39 -7.12
CA ALA A 113 12.62 -3.71 -7.02
C ALA A 113 11.25 -3.68 -6.31
N ALA A 114 11.02 -2.75 -5.38
CA ALA A 114 9.68 -2.54 -4.80
C ALA A 114 8.62 -2.15 -5.85
N GLY A 115 9.01 -1.35 -6.86
CA GLY A 115 8.18 -0.99 -7.99
C GLY A 115 7.83 -2.21 -8.86
N THR A 116 8.83 -2.97 -9.28
CA THR A 116 8.62 -4.21 -10.07
C THR A 116 7.84 -5.26 -9.29
N GLY A 117 8.17 -5.47 -8.02
CA GLY A 117 7.47 -6.40 -7.12
C GLY A 117 6.00 -6.06 -6.96
N THR A 118 5.66 -4.77 -6.87
CA THR A 118 4.26 -4.30 -6.83
C THR A 118 3.50 -4.67 -8.11
N MET A 119 4.12 -4.49 -9.29
CA MET A 119 3.51 -4.86 -10.56
C MET A 119 3.28 -6.38 -10.64
N LEU A 120 4.28 -7.17 -10.25
CA LEU A 120 4.20 -8.62 -10.22
C LEU A 120 3.13 -9.10 -9.24
N LEU A 121 3.06 -8.53 -8.04
CA LEU A 121 2.07 -8.90 -7.04
C LEU A 121 0.65 -8.61 -7.55
N THR A 122 0.44 -7.39 -8.07
CA THR A 122 -0.84 -6.98 -8.65
C THR A 122 -1.26 -7.94 -9.76
N LYS A 123 -0.33 -8.33 -10.65
CA LYS A 123 -0.58 -9.33 -11.70
C LYS A 123 -1.01 -10.68 -11.12
N ASN A 124 -0.34 -11.17 -10.08
CA ASN A 124 -0.64 -12.49 -9.51
C ASN A 124 -1.94 -12.52 -8.66
N LEU A 125 -2.32 -11.40 -8.04
CA LEU A 125 -3.56 -11.28 -7.26
C LEU A 125 -4.78 -10.82 -8.09
N LEU A 126 -4.58 -10.38 -9.34
CA LEU A 126 -5.66 -9.90 -10.21
C LEU A 126 -6.80 -10.92 -10.40
N PRO A 127 -6.57 -12.24 -10.50
CA PRO A 127 -7.67 -13.21 -10.55
C PRO A 127 -8.59 -13.15 -9.32
N LEU A 128 -8.04 -12.97 -8.12
CA LEU A 128 -8.83 -12.85 -6.88
C LEU A 128 -9.59 -11.53 -6.81
N LEU A 129 -8.97 -10.43 -7.29
CA LEU A 129 -9.64 -9.14 -7.41
C LEU A 129 -10.84 -9.21 -8.37
N ARG A 130 -10.68 -9.87 -9.52
CA ARG A 130 -11.78 -10.09 -10.49
C ARG A 130 -12.91 -10.96 -9.93
N ALA A 131 -12.62 -11.80 -8.95
CA ALA A 131 -13.63 -12.63 -8.27
C ALA A 131 -14.39 -11.87 -7.17
N SER A 132 -13.94 -10.68 -6.76
CA SER A 132 -14.63 -9.85 -5.78
C SER A 132 -15.80 -9.10 -6.43
N SER A 133 -16.87 -8.90 -5.66
CA SER A 133 -17.98 -8.01 -6.03
C SER A 133 -17.66 -6.53 -5.83
N ARG A 134 -16.54 -6.21 -5.17
CA ARG A 134 -16.13 -4.86 -4.81
C ARG A 134 -14.61 -4.62 -4.81
N PRO A 135 -13.91 -4.92 -5.92
CA PRO A 135 -12.45 -4.83 -5.94
C PRO A 135 -11.92 -3.39 -5.98
N ASP A 136 -10.94 -3.14 -5.11
CA ASP A 136 -10.12 -1.94 -5.06
C ASP A 136 -8.63 -2.31 -5.04
N ILE A 137 -7.83 -1.54 -5.77
CA ILE A 137 -6.37 -1.54 -5.69
C ILE A 137 -5.94 -0.17 -5.19
N VAL A 138 -5.30 -0.11 -4.03
CA VAL A 138 -4.76 1.12 -3.43
C VAL A 138 -3.24 1.12 -3.62
N ASN A 139 -2.70 2.13 -4.28
CA ASN A 139 -1.27 2.31 -4.50
C ASN A 139 -0.74 3.43 -3.61
N MET A 140 0.19 3.09 -2.72
CA MET A 140 0.96 4.08 -1.97
C MET A 140 2.14 4.56 -2.79
N ILE A 141 1.94 5.66 -3.53
CA ILE A 141 2.98 6.25 -4.36
C ILE A 141 3.82 7.16 -3.47
N SER A 142 3.59 8.47 -3.49
CA SER A 142 4.32 9.56 -2.81
C SER A 142 4.20 10.79 -3.71
N ALA A 143 4.23 11.99 -3.14
CA ALA A 143 4.35 13.22 -3.92
C ALA A 143 5.57 13.21 -4.86
N CYS A 144 6.65 12.46 -4.56
CA CYS A 144 7.80 12.25 -5.45
C CYS A 144 7.43 11.56 -6.78
N GLY A 145 6.24 10.94 -6.88
CA GLY A 145 5.67 10.41 -8.13
C GLY A 145 5.02 11.48 -9.03
N GLU A 146 4.83 12.71 -8.56
CA GLU A 146 4.08 13.78 -9.24
C GLU A 146 4.94 14.74 -10.05
N VAL A 147 4.56 15.07 -11.29
CA VAL A 147 5.40 15.86 -12.22
C VAL A 147 5.64 17.24 -11.62
N GLY A 148 6.90 17.64 -11.54
CA GLY A 148 7.29 18.92 -10.95
C GLY A 148 7.43 18.93 -9.42
N HIS A 149 7.15 17.83 -8.71
CA HIS A 149 7.48 17.75 -7.28
C HIS A 149 9.00 17.59 -7.09
N HIS A 150 9.61 18.47 -6.29
CA HIS A 150 11.06 18.52 -6.05
C HIS A 150 11.38 19.04 -4.64
N ARG A 151 10.43 18.94 -3.69
CA ARG A 151 10.55 19.54 -2.35
C ARG A 151 10.94 18.54 -1.24
N SER A 152 10.92 17.24 -1.54
CA SER A 152 11.33 16.18 -0.62
C SER A 152 12.84 15.93 -0.72
N SER A 153 13.49 15.58 0.39
CA SER A 153 14.90 15.13 0.48
C SER A 153 15.13 13.69 -0.04
N ALA A 154 14.16 13.14 -0.77
CA ALA A 154 14.24 11.79 -1.28
C ALA A 154 15.29 11.67 -2.40
N HIS A 155 16.03 10.56 -2.41
CA HIS A 155 17.02 10.26 -3.43
C HIS A 155 16.40 10.18 -4.84
N PRO A 156 17.10 10.60 -5.91
CA PRO A 156 16.59 10.50 -7.29
C PRO A 156 16.10 9.10 -7.69
N ALA A 157 16.67 8.03 -7.15
CA ALA A 157 16.19 6.66 -7.35
C ALA A 157 14.78 6.41 -6.75
N PHE A 158 14.47 7.02 -5.60
CA PHE A 158 13.13 6.95 -5.01
C PHE A 158 12.12 7.69 -5.88
N TYR A 159 12.48 8.89 -6.38
CA TYR A 159 11.68 9.59 -7.39
C TYR A 159 11.43 8.68 -8.59
N ALA A 160 12.47 8.12 -9.22
CA ALA A 160 12.32 7.23 -10.38
C ALA A 160 11.38 6.03 -10.10
N ALA A 161 11.54 5.36 -8.96
CA ALA A 161 10.68 4.24 -8.57
C ALA A 161 9.21 4.67 -8.39
N LYS A 162 8.95 5.79 -7.72
CA LYS A 162 7.59 6.31 -7.50
C LYS A 162 6.94 6.84 -8.78
N ARG A 163 7.73 7.34 -9.73
CA ARG A 163 7.25 7.67 -11.08
C ARG A 163 6.83 6.45 -11.87
N ALA A 164 7.63 5.40 -11.86
CA ALA A 164 7.29 4.15 -12.51
C ALA A 164 6.00 3.55 -11.91
N HIS A 165 5.85 3.62 -10.58
CA HIS A 165 4.64 3.18 -9.88
C HIS A 165 3.42 4.04 -10.27
N ALA A 166 3.56 5.36 -10.33
CA ALA A 166 2.48 6.26 -10.75
C ALA A 166 1.99 5.96 -12.17
N GLY A 167 2.91 5.85 -13.14
CA GLY A 167 2.56 5.54 -14.52
C GLY A 167 1.91 4.14 -14.66
N PHE A 168 2.37 3.16 -13.89
CA PHE A 168 1.72 1.85 -13.81
C PHE A 168 0.29 1.95 -13.29
N ALA A 169 0.08 2.65 -12.17
CA ALA A 169 -1.23 2.80 -11.56
C ALA A 169 -2.22 3.56 -12.45
N GLU A 170 -1.76 4.59 -13.17
CA GLU A 170 -2.56 5.35 -14.14
C GLU A 170 -3.09 4.44 -15.26
N ILE A 171 -2.20 3.71 -15.94
CA ILE A 171 -2.59 2.81 -17.03
C ILE A 171 -3.50 1.69 -16.50
N LEU A 172 -3.23 1.14 -15.32
CA LEU A 172 -4.04 0.11 -14.71
C LEU A 172 -5.45 0.63 -14.37
N SER A 173 -5.56 1.86 -13.88
CA SER A 173 -6.85 2.50 -13.60
C SER A 173 -7.72 2.59 -14.85
N HIS A 174 -7.16 2.92 -16.00
CA HIS A 174 -7.92 2.97 -17.25
C HIS A 174 -8.35 1.59 -17.72
N ARG A 175 -7.45 0.61 -17.63
CA ARG A 175 -7.67 -0.75 -18.18
C ARG A 175 -8.63 -1.59 -17.34
N LEU A 176 -8.60 -1.46 -16.02
CA LEU A 176 -9.43 -2.28 -15.13
C LEU A 176 -10.78 -1.63 -14.77
N ARG A 177 -10.99 -0.35 -15.11
CA ARG A 177 -12.26 0.35 -14.85
C ARG A 177 -13.47 -0.30 -15.53
N PRO A 178 -13.41 -0.76 -16.80
CA PRO A 178 -14.52 -1.48 -17.41
C PRO A 178 -14.88 -2.79 -16.70
N GLU A 179 -13.94 -3.39 -15.97
CA GLU A 179 -14.16 -4.58 -15.14
C GLU A 179 -14.73 -4.24 -13.75
N GLY A 180 -14.92 -2.96 -13.44
CA GLY A 180 -15.44 -2.50 -12.15
C GLY A 180 -14.41 -2.43 -11.03
N ILE A 181 -13.11 -2.63 -11.32
CA ILE A 181 -12.02 -2.52 -10.35
C ILE A 181 -11.58 -1.06 -10.24
N ARG A 182 -11.66 -0.47 -9.04
CA ARG A 182 -11.14 0.88 -8.80
C ARG A 182 -9.64 0.79 -8.51
N VAL A 183 -8.85 1.65 -9.13
CA VAL A 183 -7.42 1.79 -8.85
C VAL A 183 -7.19 3.18 -8.25
N ILE A 184 -6.96 3.22 -6.96
CA ILE A 184 -6.86 4.41 -6.13
C ILE A 184 -5.37 4.68 -5.90
N SER A 185 -4.91 5.88 -6.26
CA SER A 185 -3.52 6.29 -6.11
C SER A 185 -3.38 7.37 -5.05
N LEU A 186 -2.58 7.13 -4.02
CA LEU A 186 -2.25 8.14 -3.01
C LEU A 186 -0.88 8.74 -3.30
N PHE A 187 -0.81 10.07 -3.22
CA PHE A 187 0.41 10.86 -3.30
C PHE A 187 0.61 11.64 -1.99
N PRO A 188 0.96 10.96 -0.87
CA PRO A 188 1.27 11.68 0.36
C PRO A 188 2.50 12.58 0.18
N PRO A 189 2.49 13.81 0.72
CA PRO A 189 3.69 14.62 0.89
C PRO A 189 4.57 14.01 2.00
N ASP A 190 5.63 14.69 2.42
CA ASP A 190 6.41 14.25 3.59
C ASP A 190 5.52 14.25 4.85
N PHE A 191 5.63 13.18 5.65
CA PHE A 191 4.84 12.97 6.86
C PHE A 191 5.60 12.14 7.89
N VAL A 192 5.26 12.29 9.17
CA VAL A 192 5.84 11.50 10.26
C VAL A 192 5.00 10.27 10.58
N GLN A 193 5.60 9.21 11.09
CA GLN A 193 4.88 7.95 11.33
C GLN A 193 3.85 8.05 12.46
N ASP A 194 4.17 8.81 13.51
CA ASP A 194 3.26 9.09 14.62
C ASP A 194 3.45 10.53 15.11
N GLY A 195 2.41 11.08 15.72
CA GLY A 195 2.36 12.48 16.14
C GLY A 195 0.95 12.94 16.46
N PRO A 196 0.81 14.12 17.08
CA PRO A 196 -0.49 14.73 17.33
C PRO A 196 -1.21 15.07 16.01
N ARG A 197 -2.55 15.07 16.05
CA ARG A 197 -3.39 15.48 14.91
C ARG A 197 -4.10 16.78 15.24
N GLN A 198 -3.34 17.87 15.20
CA GLN A 198 -3.79 19.21 15.56
C GLN A 198 -3.40 20.21 14.48
N VAL A 199 -4.00 21.39 14.55
CA VAL A 199 -3.56 22.56 13.77
C VAL A 199 -2.06 22.75 14.06
N ASP A 200 -1.25 22.83 12.99
CA ASP A 200 0.20 23.14 13.03
C ASP A 200 1.12 21.98 13.34
N SER A 201 0.55 20.79 13.52
CA SER A 201 1.32 19.55 13.54
C SER A 201 1.62 19.08 12.12
N ASP A 202 2.74 18.36 11.97
CA ASP A 202 3.05 17.64 10.73
C ASP A 202 1.93 16.65 10.37
N LEU A 203 1.78 16.38 9.08
CA LEU A 203 0.98 15.24 8.64
C LEU A 203 1.54 13.95 9.25
N THR A 204 0.64 13.04 9.58
CA THR A 204 1.01 11.73 10.12
C THR A 204 0.52 10.60 9.23
N ALA A 205 0.97 9.38 9.49
CA ALA A 205 0.42 8.18 8.86
C ALA A 205 -1.12 8.09 9.01
N ARG A 206 -1.72 8.69 10.06
CA ARG A 206 -3.18 8.73 10.24
C ARG A 206 -3.88 9.57 9.17
N SER A 207 -3.25 10.64 8.69
CA SER A 207 -3.77 11.42 7.56
C SER A 207 -3.87 10.56 6.30
N VAL A 208 -2.85 9.75 6.03
CA VAL A 208 -2.81 8.80 4.91
C VAL A 208 -3.91 7.75 5.05
N ILE A 209 -4.04 7.14 6.24
CA ILE A 209 -5.03 6.10 6.52
C ILE A 209 -6.46 6.60 6.32
N ASP A 210 -6.76 7.81 6.76
CA ASP A 210 -8.08 8.41 6.58
C ASP A 210 -8.41 8.62 5.11
N CYS A 211 -7.45 9.08 4.29
CA CYS A 211 -7.63 9.17 2.84
C CYS A 211 -7.94 7.80 2.23
N VAL A 212 -7.18 6.75 2.60
CA VAL A 212 -7.44 5.38 2.13
C VAL A 212 -8.83 4.91 2.51
N LEU A 213 -9.19 5.03 3.79
CA LEU A 213 -10.50 4.59 4.30
C LEU A 213 -11.65 5.37 3.66
N PHE A 214 -11.47 6.68 3.43
CA PHE A 214 -12.46 7.49 2.75
C PHE A 214 -12.66 7.05 1.30
N ALA A 215 -11.57 6.82 0.55
CA ALA A 215 -11.66 6.37 -0.84
C ALA A 215 -12.29 4.98 -0.98
N VAL A 216 -11.79 4.01 -0.22
CA VAL A 216 -12.31 2.63 -0.22
C VAL A 216 -13.78 2.62 0.21
N GLY A 217 -14.14 3.48 1.16
CA GLY A 217 -15.50 3.58 1.68
C GLY A 217 -16.53 4.26 0.80
N GLN A 218 -16.12 4.90 -0.29
CA GLN A 218 -17.09 5.51 -1.19
C GLN A 218 -18.00 4.46 -1.83
N PRO A 219 -19.30 4.77 -2.00
CA PRO A 219 -20.21 3.95 -2.80
C PRO A 219 -19.66 3.69 -4.21
N ARG A 220 -20.12 2.62 -4.87
CA ARG A 220 -19.46 2.13 -6.10
C ARG A 220 -19.70 2.96 -7.36
N ASP A 221 -20.67 3.87 -7.33
CA ASP A 221 -20.86 4.93 -8.31
C ASP A 221 -19.85 6.08 -8.15
N CYS A 222 -19.18 6.17 -6.99
CA CYS A 222 -18.12 7.12 -6.74
C CYS A 222 -16.74 6.45 -6.78
N PHE A 223 -15.91 6.93 -7.70
CA PHE A 223 -14.51 6.49 -7.83
C PHE A 223 -13.57 7.67 -7.61
N ILE A 224 -12.93 7.68 -6.44
CA ILE A 224 -11.81 8.58 -6.17
C ILE A 224 -10.55 7.94 -6.74
N ARG A 225 -10.11 8.45 -7.88
CA ARG A 225 -8.94 7.92 -8.60
C ARG A 225 -7.62 8.30 -7.94
N GLU A 226 -7.51 9.53 -7.45
CA GLU A 226 -6.28 10.06 -6.87
C GLU A 226 -6.56 10.87 -5.61
N PHE A 227 -5.66 10.75 -4.64
CA PHE A 227 -5.57 11.62 -3.46
C PHE A 227 -4.22 12.34 -3.48
N ARG A 228 -4.28 13.67 -3.63
CA ARG A 228 -3.17 14.60 -3.43
C ARG A 228 -3.58 15.56 -2.33
N PHE A 229 -2.73 15.75 -1.34
CA PHE A 229 -3.01 16.59 -0.18
C PHE A 229 -1.70 17.17 0.33
N GLU A 230 -1.77 18.33 0.96
CA GLU A 230 -0.59 19.08 1.38
C GLU A 230 -0.74 19.52 2.84
N GLN A 231 0.39 19.75 3.50
CA GLN A 231 0.40 20.50 4.74
C GLN A 231 -0.01 21.95 4.41
N VAL A 232 -0.93 22.52 5.21
CA VAL A 232 -1.46 23.87 4.97
C VAL A 232 -0.43 24.98 5.30
N ARG A 233 0.77 24.62 5.75
CA ARG A 233 1.83 25.54 6.21
C ARG A 233 3.19 25.10 5.72
#